data_AF-A0A8J5CK15-F1
#
_entry.id   AF-A0A8J5CK15-F1
#
_cell.length_a   1.000
_cell.length_b   1.000
_cell.length_c   1.000
_cell.angle_alpha   90.00
_cell.angle_beta   90.00
_cell.angle_gamma   90.00
#
_symmetry.space_group_name_H-M   'P 1'
#
loop_
_entity.id
_entity.type
_entity.pdbx_description
1 polymer ?
#
loop_
_entity_poly.entity_id
_entity_poly.type
_entity_poly.pdbx_seq_one_letter_code
_entity_poly.pdbx_strand_id
1 'polypeptide(L)'
;MYRPFSTMKERGTRQANKPPIHHKFLRQHCPPSPRKIPSASSKLLISRPTSCPPTLGEWQEEESYVEAAAESGGLRIVNDTAERGVALIQSFNLRLTKDEEQRQFLLQVVEAHRHQQPGTSKASLPRPSRPQ
;
A
#
# COMPACT_ATOMS: atom_id res chain seq x y z
N MET A 1 -29.17 -9.95 24.11
CA MET A 1 -30.43 -9.44 23.53
C MET A 1 -30.25 -9.32 22.03
N TYR A 2 -30.73 -10.30 21.28
CA TYR A 2 -30.72 -10.32 19.82
C TYR A 2 -32.02 -9.67 19.34
N ARG A 3 -31.98 -8.67 18.44
CA ARG A 3 -33.20 -8.10 17.84
C ARG A 3 -33.49 -8.81 16.51
N PRO A 4 -34.68 -9.42 16.32
CA PRO A 4 -35.02 -10.09 15.07
C PRO A 4 -35.43 -9.09 13.99
N PHE A 5 -35.10 -9.41 12.74
CA PHE A 5 -35.54 -8.70 11.54
C PHE A 5 -37.07 -8.84 11.39
N SER A 6 -37.79 -7.72 11.55
CA SER A 6 -39.22 -7.64 11.28
C SER A 6 -39.47 -7.36 9.79
N THR A 7 -40.55 -7.97 9.31
CA THR A 7 -40.99 -8.15 7.93
C THR A 7 -41.24 -6.85 7.14
N MET A 8 -41.00 -6.94 5.83
CA MET A 8 -41.37 -5.96 4.80
C MET A 8 -42.86 -5.59 4.83
N LYS A 9 -43.14 -4.29 4.68
CA LYS A 9 -44.43 -3.79 4.15
C LYS A 9 -44.14 -2.65 3.18
N GLU A 10 -44.42 -2.88 1.90
CA GLU A 10 -44.28 -1.90 0.82
C GLU A 10 -45.29 -0.75 0.95
N ARG A 11 -44.81 0.47 0.72
CA ARG A 11 -45.29 1.47 -0.25
C ARG A 11 -45.12 2.89 0.29
N GLY A 12 -44.41 3.69 -0.49
CA GLY A 12 -44.21 5.11 -0.29
C GLY A 12 -43.00 5.57 -1.08
N THR A 13 -43.23 5.95 -2.34
CA THR A 13 -42.27 6.69 -3.18
C THR A 13 -41.78 7.92 -2.42
N ARG A 14 -40.66 7.77 -1.71
CA ARG A 14 -39.92 8.88 -1.13
C ARG A 14 -39.00 9.40 -2.21
N GLN A 15 -39.28 10.61 -2.67
CA GLN A 15 -38.34 11.41 -3.47
C GLN A 15 -36.95 11.30 -2.82
N ALA A 16 -35.98 10.84 -3.61
CA ALA A 16 -34.58 10.87 -3.23
C ALA A 16 -34.12 12.33 -3.19
N ASN A 17 -34.36 13.00 -2.06
CA ASN A 17 -33.61 14.20 -1.71
C ASN A 17 -32.17 13.75 -1.43
N LYS A 18 -31.37 13.73 -2.49
CA LYS A 18 -29.93 13.54 -2.41
C LYS A 18 -29.38 14.72 -1.61
N PRO A 19 -28.78 14.50 -0.43
CA PRO A 19 -28.20 15.60 0.33
C PRO A 19 -27.10 16.26 -0.52
N PRO A 20 -26.91 17.59 -0.45
CA PRO A 20 -25.84 18.26 -1.17
C PRO A 20 -24.51 17.64 -0.76
N ILE A 21 -23.84 16.98 -1.70
CA ILE A 21 -22.45 16.57 -1.52
C ILE A 21 -21.65 17.86 -1.53
N HIS A 22 -21.48 18.47 -0.36
CA HIS A 22 -20.37 19.37 -0.15
C HIS A 22 -19.12 18.51 -0.34
N HIS A 23 -18.51 18.61 -1.52
CA HIS A 23 -17.14 18.21 -1.76
C HIS A 23 -16.24 19.06 -0.87
N LYS A 24 -16.20 18.77 0.43
CA LYS A 24 -15.08 19.14 1.27
C LYS A 24 -13.95 18.23 0.85
N PHE A 25 -13.26 18.66 -0.21
CA PHE A 25 -11.94 18.18 -0.56
C PHE A 25 -11.12 18.26 0.73
N LEU A 26 -10.77 17.11 1.29
CA LEU A 26 -9.77 17.06 2.34
C LEU A 26 -8.51 17.58 1.67
N ARG A 27 -8.19 18.88 1.85
CA ARG A 27 -6.86 19.39 1.57
C ARG A 27 -5.94 18.52 2.42
N GLN A 28 -5.26 17.60 1.78
CA GLN A 28 -4.06 17.03 2.34
C GLN A 28 -3.13 18.22 2.56
N HIS A 29 -3.09 18.70 3.79
CA HIS A 29 -2.04 19.58 4.23
C HIS A 29 -0.75 18.75 4.17
N CYS A 30 0.04 18.97 3.12
CA CYS A 30 1.43 18.53 3.10
C CYS A 30 2.11 19.05 4.38
N PRO A 31 2.80 18.21 5.17
CA PRO A 31 3.58 18.71 6.28
C PRO A 31 4.79 19.51 5.75
N PRO A 32 5.07 20.72 6.26
CA PRO A 32 6.31 21.40 5.95
C PRO A 32 7.38 20.99 6.97
N SER A 33 8.49 20.42 6.49
CA SER A 33 9.81 21.02 6.71
C SER A 33 10.94 20.21 6.08
N PRO A 34 11.97 20.90 5.53
CA PRO A 34 13.18 20.26 5.04
C PRO A 34 14.03 19.75 6.20
N ARG A 35 14.42 18.47 6.13
CA ARG A 35 15.50 17.93 6.97
C ARG A 35 16.78 18.70 6.64
N LYS A 36 17.31 19.44 7.62
CA LYS A 36 18.68 19.97 7.55
C LYS A 36 19.64 18.78 7.54
N ILE A 37 20.32 18.56 6.42
CA ILE A 37 21.42 17.61 6.33
C ILE A 37 22.64 18.25 6.99
N PRO A 38 23.29 17.62 7.98
CA PRO A 38 24.56 18.13 8.49
C PRO A 38 25.61 18.08 7.38
N SER A 39 26.26 19.22 7.15
CA SER A 39 27.42 19.36 6.29
C SER A 39 28.56 18.48 6.84
N ALA A 40 28.75 17.31 6.25
CA ALA A 40 29.97 16.53 6.37
C ALA A 40 30.62 16.53 5.00
N SER A 41 31.61 17.42 4.87
CA SER A 41 32.51 17.49 3.74
C SER A 41 33.26 16.16 3.62
N SER A 42 32.86 15.35 2.66
CA SER A 42 33.66 14.23 2.15
C SER A 42 33.38 14.18 0.66
N LYS A 43 34.20 14.92 -0.08
CA LYS A 43 34.21 14.95 -1.53
C LYS A 43 34.66 13.57 -2.02
N LEU A 44 33.72 12.63 -2.20
CA LEU A 44 33.88 11.70 -3.31
C LEU A 44 33.79 12.56 -4.56
N LEU A 45 34.92 12.80 -5.22
CA LEU A 45 34.95 13.35 -6.57
C LEU A 45 34.36 12.30 -7.51
N ILE A 46 33.04 12.15 -7.49
CA ILE A 46 32.31 11.63 -8.62
C ILE A 46 32.40 12.76 -9.64
N SER A 47 33.33 12.64 -10.59
CA SER A 47 33.40 13.50 -11.76
C SER A 47 31.99 13.64 -12.32
N ARG A 48 31.46 14.87 -12.33
CA ARG A 48 30.19 15.17 -13.02
C ARG A 48 30.32 14.63 -14.44
N PRO A 49 29.37 13.82 -14.95
CA PRO A 49 29.37 13.45 -16.35
C PRO A 49 29.33 14.76 -17.15
N THR A 50 30.41 15.05 -17.87
CA THR A 50 30.61 16.29 -18.63
C THR A 50 29.94 16.25 -20.01
N SER A 51 29.32 15.14 -20.38
CA SER A 51 28.54 15.03 -21.62
C SER A 51 27.05 15.21 -21.33
N CYS A 52 26.36 15.87 -22.27
CA CYS A 52 24.92 15.78 -22.37
C CYS A 52 24.50 14.30 -22.38
N PRO A 53 23.37 13.93 -21.75
CA PRO A 53 22.86 12.58 -21.88
C PRO A 53 22.66 12.27 -23.37
N PRO A 54 23.03 11.07 -23.85
CA PRO A 54 22.84 10.70 -25.25
C PRO A 54 21.39 10.89 -25.66
N THR A 55 21.18 11.32 -26.90
CA THR A 55 19.87 11.35 -27.53
C THR A 55 19.37 9.93 -27.78
N LEU A 56 18.06 9.74 -27.95
CA LEU A 56 17.43 8.40 -28.05
C LEU A 56 18.09 7.49 -29.11
N GLY A 57 18.62 8.06 -30.20
CA GLY A 57 19.33 7.31 -31.24
C GLY A 57 20.73 6.85 -30.82
N GLU A 58 21.46 7.68 -30.09
CA GLU A 58 22.83 7.38 -29.63
C GLU A 58 22.87 6.28 -28.57
N TRP A 59 21.80 6.09 -27.79
CA TRP A 59 21.70 4.97 -26.84
C TRP A 59 21.63 3.61 -27.52
N GLN A 60 21.00 3.51 -28.68
CA GLN A 60 20.83 2.23 -29.40
C GLN A 60 22.15 1.71 -29.97
N GLU A 61 23.12 2.60 -30.17
CA GLU A 61 24.45 2.28 -30.69
C GLU A 61 25.49 2.11 -29.58
N GLU A 62 25.15 2.51 -28.36
CA GLU A 62 26.05 2.45 -27.22
C GLU A 62 26.15 1.01 -26.69
N GLU A 63 27.38 0.47 -26.73
CA GLU A 63 27.67 -0.92 -26.44
C GLU A 63 27.21 -1.33 -25.04
N SER A 64 27.43 -0.49 -24.02
CA SER A 64 27.04 -0.80 -22.64
C SER A 64 25.51 -0.88 -22.47
N TYR A 65 24.77 -0.08 -23.22
CA TYR A 65 23.31 -0.13 -23.25
C TYR A 65 22.80 -1.37 -23.99
N VAL A 66 23.38 -1.70 -25.14
CA VAL A 66 22.98 -2.89 -25.93
C VAL A 66 23.21 -4.18 -25.14
N GLU A 67 24.36 -4.30 -24.47
CA GLU A 67 24.67 -5.44 -23.61
C GLU A 67 23.72 -5.53 -22.41
N ALA A 68 23.52 -4.43 -21.67
CA ALA A 68 22.61 -4.40 -20.54
C ALA A 68 21.13 -4.64 -20.95
N ALA A 69 20.73 -4.16 -22.13
CA ALA A 69 19.41 -4.41 -22.70
C ALA A 69 19.21 -5.89 -23.08
N ALA A 70 20.24 -6.53 -23.65
CA ALA A 70 20.21 -7.96 -23.97
C ALA A 70 20.14 -8.83 -22.70
N GLU A 71 20.92 -8.49 -21.67
CA GLU A 71 20.89 -9.17 -20.37
C GLU A 71 19.54 -8.97 -19.67
N SER A 72 19.02 -7.74 -19.64
CA SER A 72 17.74 -7.43 -18.98
C SER A 72 16.53 -7.98 -19.74
N GLY A 73 16.59 -8.09 -21.07
CA GLY A 73 15.55 -8.74 -21.88
C GLY A 73 15.39 -10.23 -21.59
N GLY A 74 16.45 -10.89 -21.09
CA GLY A 74 16.40 -12.28 -20.63
C GLY A 74 15.84 -12.44 -19.20
N LEU A 75 15.69 -11.35 -18.44
CA LEU A 75 15.13 -11.39 -17.10
C LEU A 75 13.61 -11.53 -17.18
N ARG A 76 13.09 -12.63 -16.64
CA ARG A 76 11.65 -12.80 -16.47
C ARG A 76 11.16 -11.81 -15.41
N ILE A 77 10.61 -10.68 -15.85
CA ILE A 77 9.97 -9.69 -14.96
C ILE A 77 8.65 -10.28 -14.47
N VAL A 78 8.73 -11.18 -13.49
CA VAL A 78 7.57 -11.65 -12.74
C VAL A 78 7.46 -10.80 -11.51
N ASN A 79 6.27 -10.28 -11.24
CA ASN A 79 6.04 -9.56 -10.00
C ASN A 79 5.79 -10.56 -8.86
N ASP A 80 6.83 -11.29 -8.48
CA ASP A 80 6.78 -12.32 -7.43
C ASP A 80 6.18 -11.77 -6.13
N THR A 81 6.44 -10.49 -5.83
CA THR A 81 5.90 -9.82 -4.66
C THR A 81 4.39 -9.61 -4.77
N ALA A 82 3.89 -9.16 -5.92
CA ALA A 82 2.45 -9.03 -6.12
C ALA A 82 1.75 -10.39 -6.16
N GLU A 83 2.32 -11.38 -6.85
CA GLU A 83 1.77 -12.73 -6.91
C GLU A 83 1.68 -13.36 -5.52
N ARG A 84 2.74 -13.23 -4.72
CA ARG A 84 2.74 -13.66 -3.33
C ARG A 84 1.72 -12.90 -2.49
N GLY A 85 1.57 -11.60 -2.71
CA GLY A 85 0.55 -10.78 -2.06
C GLY A 85 -0.88 -11.27 -2.35
N VAL A 86 -1.15 -11.60 -3.61
CA VAL A 86 -2.45 -12.15 -4.05
C VAL A 86 -2.70 -13.52 -3.43
N ALA A 87 -1.72 -14.43 -3.45
CA ALA A 87 -1.85 -15.74 -2.83
C ALA A 87 -2.11 -15.67 -1.32
N LEU A 88 -1.46 -14.73 -0.62
CA LEU A 88 -1.66 -14.51 0.81
C LEU A 88 -3.08 -14.03 1.12
N ILE A 89 -3.60 -13.04 0.38
CA ILE A 89 -4.96 -12.54 0.65
C ILE A 89 -6.02 -13.59 0.30
N GLN A 90 -5.83 -14.34 -0.78
CA GLN A 90 -6.74 -15.42 -1.17
C GLN A 90 -6.77 -16.54 -0.12
N SER A 91 -5.59 -17.01 0.31
CA SER A 91 -5.49 -18.05 1.34
C SER A 91 -6.04 -17.58 2.69
N PHE A 92 -5.81 -16.32 3.06
CA PHE A 92 -6.38 -15.73 4.27
C PHE A 92 -7.91 -15.66 4.23
N ASN A 93 -8.49 -15.20 3.12
CA ASN A 93 -9.94 -15.08 2.97
C ASN A 93 -10.66 -16.43 3.15
N LEU A 94 -10.01 -17.54 2.79
CA LEU A 94 -10.56 -18.89 2.91
C LEU A 94 -10.27 -19.56 4.26
N ARG A 95 -9.44 -18.97 5.13
CA ARG A 95 -8.92 -19.64 6.33
C ARG A 95 -9.90 -19.68 7.49
N LEU A 96 -10.66 -18.61 7.69
CA LEU A 96 -11.55 -18.43 8.86
C LEU A 96 -12.98 -18.85 8.55
N THR A 97 -13.56 -18.34 7.47
CA THR A 97 -14.91 -18.67 7.01
C THR A 97 -15.04 -18.41 5.51
N LYS A 98 -15.89 -19.18 4.83
CA LYS A 98 -16.27 -18.95 3.42
C LYS A 98 -17.52 -18.07 3.28
N ASP A 99 -18.18 -17.79 4.40
CA ASP A 99 -19.37 -16.97 4.47
C ASP A 99 -18.99 -15.49 4.64
N GLU A 100 -19.41 -14.64 3.70
CA GLU A 100 -19.01 -13.23 3.68
C GLU A 100 -19.67 -12.43 4.81
N GLU A 101 -20.87 -12.78 5.27
CA GLU A 101 -21.54 -12.09 6.38
C GLU A 101 -20.79 -12.34 7.70
N GLN A 102 -20.41 -13.59 7.95
CA GLN A 102 -19.60 -13.97 9.11
C GLN A 102 -18.24 -13.30 9.09
N ARG A 103 -17.61 -13.22 7.90
CA ARG A 103 -16.33 -12.54 7.70
C ARG A 103 -16.45 -11.05 8.02
N GLN A 104 -17.48 -10.38 7.50
CA GLN A 104 -17.70 -8.96 7.74
C GLN A 104 -17.99 -8.67 9.22
N PHE A 105 -18.77 -9.54 9.88
CA PHE A 105 -19.01 -9.45 11.32
C PHE A 105 -17.72 -9.58 12.12
N LEU A 106 -16.86 -10.55 11.78
CA LEU A 106 -15.59 -10.76 12.46
C LEU A 106 -14.66 -9.53 12.34
N LEU A 107 -14.60 -8.91 11.15
CA LEU A 107 -13.82 -7.70 10.94
C LEU A 107 -14.28 -6.55 11.86
N GLN A 108 -15.59 -6.36 12.00
CA GLN A 108 -16.15 -5.35 12.92
C GLN A 108 -15.79 -5.64 14.38
N VAL A 109 -15.85 -6.90 14.80
CA VAL A 109 -15.49 -7.31 16.18
C VAL A 109 -14.00 -7.06 16.45
N VAL A 110 -13.12 -7.42 15.51
CA VAL A 110 -11.67 -7.20 15.64
C VAL A 110 -11.34 -5.71 15.72
N GLU A 111 -11.98 -4.89 14.89
CA GLU A 111 -11.79 -3.44 14.91
C GLU A 111 -12.25 -2.83 16.25
N ALA A 112 -13.46 -3.18 16.72
CA ALA A 112 -13.97 -2.74 18.01
C ALA A 112 -13.03 -3.11 19.17
N HIS A 113 -12.46 -4.33 19.14
CA HIS A 113 -11.48 -4.77 20.12
C HIS A 113 -10.18 -3.98 20.06
N ARG A 114 -9.66 -3.67 18.86
CA ARG A 114 -8.45 -2.84 18.70
C ARG A 114 -8.62 -1.44 19.28
N HIS A 115 -9.82 -0.85 19.19
CA HIS A 115 -10.11 0.43 19.81
C HIS A 115 -10.13 0.36 21.34
N GLN A 116 -10.57 -0.76 21.91
CA GLN A 116 -10.61 -0.97 23.36
C GLN A 116 -9.23 -1.27 23.95
N GLN A 117 -8.29 -1.80 23.16
CA GLN A 117 -6.94 -2.15 23.60
C GLN A 117 -5.86 -1.35 22.84
N PRO A 118 -5.72 -0.04 23.12
CA PRO A 118 -4.65 0.76 22.55
C PRO A 118 -3.30 0.29 23.10
N GLY A 119 -2.39 -0.13 22.22
CA GLY A 119 -1.04 -0.55 22.59
C GLY A 119 -0.69 -2.00 22.27
N THR A 120 -1.58 -2.80 21.69
CA THR A 120 -1.28 -4.17 21.21
C THR A 120 -0.66 -4.17 19.80
N SER A 121 0.21 -3.20 19.51
CA SER A 121 0.89 -3.12 18.21
C SER A 121 2.16 -3.96 18.20
N LYS A 122 2.64 -4.37 17.03
CA LYS A 122 3.96 -5.02 16.91
C LYS A 122 5.10 -4.23 17.59
N ALA A 123 4.95 -2.91 17.71
CA ALA A 123 5.93 -2.04 18.39
C ALA A 123 5.92 -2.16 19.92
N SER A 124 4.85 -2.68 20.53
CA SER A 124 4.81 -2.96 21.97
C SER A 124 5.35 -4.34 22.34
N LEU A 125 5.58 -5.20 21.34
CA LEU A 125 6.23 -6.48 21.57
C LEU A 125 7.72 -6.26 21.85
N PRO A 126 8.29 -6.96 22.85
CA PRO A 126 9.73 -6.93 23.07
C PRO A 126 10.45 -7.40 21.81
N ARG A 127 11.56 -6.73 21.47
CA ARG A 127 12.33 -7.11 20.30
C ARG A 127 12.80 -8.55 20.45
N PRO A 128 12.67 -9.39 19.41
CA PRO A 128 13.20 -10.74 19.47
C PRO A 128 14.72 -10.65 19.73
N SER A 129 15.17 -11.33 20.77
CA SER A 129 16.59 -11.47 21.07
C SER A 129 17.28 -12.16 19.91
N ARG A 130 18.41 -11.60 19.47
CA ARG A 130 19.23 -12.18 18.41
C ARG A 130 19.68 -13.58 18.86
N PRO A 131 19.50 -14.64 18.04
CA PRO A 131 20.13 -15.93 18.34
C PRO A 131 21.65 -15.74 18.39
N GLN A 132 22.28 -16.27 19.44
CA GLN A 132 23.73 -16.37 19.59
C GLN A 132 24.26 -17.52 18.71
#